data_AF-A0A1W6WCS6-F1
#
_entry.id   AF-A0A1W6WCS6-F1
#
_cell.length_a   1.000
_cell.length_b   1.000
_cell.length_c   1.000
_cell.angle_alpha   90.00
_cell.angle_beta   90.00
_cell.angle_gamma   90.00
#
_symmetry.space_group_name_H-M   'P 1'
#
loop_
_entity.id
_entity.type
_entity.pdbx_description
1 polymer ?
#
loop_
_entity_poly.entity_id
_entity_poly.type
_entity_poly.pdbx_seq_one_letter_code
_entity_poly.pdbx_strand_id
1 'polypeptide(L)' 'MDEKVREQIMAIRDTGKVNMLSILEVQRLAFDSGYYELVLYIEDHRREYVHFIMTGETQES' A
#
# COMPACT_ATOMS: atom_id res chain seq x y z
N MET A 1 -1.36 -5.72 -8.99
CA MET A 1 -0.37 -5.43 -7.93
C MET A 1 0.92 -6.19 -8.19
N ASP A 2 2.07 -5.52 -8.16
CA ASP A 2 3.39 -6.18 -8.26
C ASP A 2 3.85 -6.71 -6.90
N GLU A 3 4.70 -7.74 -6.88
CA GLU A 3 5.24 -8.38 -5.68
C GLU A 3 5.99 -7.36 -4.81
N LYS A 4 6.78 -6.47 -5.43
CA LYS A 4 7.51 -5.42 -4.70
C LYS A 4 6.61 -4.43 -3.99
N VAL A 5 5.48 -4.05 -4.62
CA VAL A 5 4.46 -3.20 -3.99
C VAL A 5 3.80 -3.94 -2.83
N ARG A 6 3.51 -5.23 -2.99
CA ARG A 6 2.96 -6.08 -1.93
C ARG A 6 3.88 -6.14 -0.72
N GLU A 7 5.18 -6.37 -0.92
CA GLU A 7 6.18 -6.37 0.15
C GLU A 7 6.25 -5.02 0.87
N GLN A 8 6.20 -3.90 0.15
CA GLN A 8 6.18 -2.56 0.74
C GLN A 8 4.90 -2.31 1.57
N ILE A 9 3.73 -2.77 1.10
CA ILE A 9 2.47 -2.70 1.86
C ILE A 9 2.60 -3.48 3.16
N MET A 10 3.15 -4.69 3.11
CA MET A 10 3.35 -5.53 4.29
C MET A 10 4.36 -4.92 5.26
N ALA A 11 5.46 -4.34 4.77
CA ALA A 11 6.42 -3.63 5.59
C ALA A 11 5.78 -2.44 6.33
N ILE A 12 4.94 -1.65 5.66
CA ILE A 12 4.18 -0.56 6.30
C ILE A 12 3.20 -1.11 7.34
N ARG A 13 2.46 -2.16 6.99
CA ARG A 13 1.50 -2.82 7.89
C ARG A 13 2.17 -3.32 9.17
N ASP A 14 3.33 -3.95 9.04
CA ASP A 14 4.09 -4.51 10.16
C ASP A 14 4.62 -3.44 11.11
N THR A 15 4.76 -2.19 10.65
CA THR A 15 5.09 -1.07 11.56
C THR A 15 3.99 -0.77 12.58
N GLY A 16 2.72 -1.06 12.24
CA GLY A 16 1.56 -0.74 13.07
C GLY A 16 1.35 0.76 13.32
N LYS A 17 2.05 1.66 12.60
CA LYS A 17 2.03 3.10 12.87
C LYS A 17 0.80 3.83 12.34
N VAL A 18 0.21 3.32 11.27
CA VAL A 18 -0.91 3.96 10.56
C VAL A 18 -2.00 2.94 10.26
N ASN A 19 -3.25 3.40 10.15
CA ASN A 19 -4.32 2.56 9.64
C ASN A 19 -4.12 2.36 8.13
N MET A 20 -4.17 1.12 7.65
CA MET A 20 -3.92 0.83 6.23
C MET A 20 -4.99 1.40 5.26
N LEU A 21 -6.16 1.81 5.76
CA LEU A 21 -7.18 2.51 4.97
C LEU A 21 -7.01 4.04 5.01
N SER A 22 -6.18 4.56 5.91
CA SER A 22 -5.75 5.96 5.91
C SER A 22 -4.72 6.21 4.80
N ILE A 23 -5.18 6.25 3.56
CA ILE A 23 -4.34 6.34 2.36
C ILE A 23 -3.30 7.47 2.45
N LEU A 24 -3.70 8.67 2.88
CA LEU A 24 -2.77 9.81 2.99
C LEU A 24 -1.66 9.55 4.02
N GLU A 25 -1.96 8.86 5.10
CA GLU A 25 -0.97 8.53 6.13
C GLU A 25 -0.04 7.41 5.66
N VAL A 26 -0.58 6.41 4.96
CA VAL A 26 0.20 5.33 4.33
C VAL A 26 1.15 5.92 3.29
N GLN A 27 0.69 6.81 2.42
CA GLN A 27 1.54 7.43 1.39
C GLN A 27 2.63 8.28 2.01
N ARG A 28 2.35 9.04 3.08
CA ARG A 28 3.37 9.80 3.81
C ARG A 28 4.42 8.88 4.42
N LEU A 29 3.99 7.85 5.15
CA LEU A 29 4.91 6.91 5.78
C LEU A 29 5.71 6.09 4.76
N ALA A 30 5.09 5.72 3.64
CA ALA A 30 5.75 5.06 2.52
C ALA A 30 6.81 5.97 1.88
N PHE A 31 6.49 7.24 1.66
CA PHE A 31 7.43 8.24 1.14
C PHE A 31 8.63 8.41 2.08
N ASP A 32 8.38 8.56 3.38
CA ASP A 32 9.42 8.69 4.42
C ASP A 32 10.28 7.42 4.52
N SER A 33 9.72 6.25 4.22
CA SER A 33 10.40 4.95 4.23
C SER A 33 11.12 4.62 2.90
N GLY A 34 11.06 5.51 1.90
CA GLY A 34 11.67 5.30 0.57
C GLY A 34 10.89 4.35 -0.34
N TYR A 35 9.63 4.04 -0.02
CA TYR A 35 8.75 3.17 -0.80
C TYR A 35 7.98 3.97 -1.87
N TYR A 36 8.72 4.61 -2.79
CA TYR A 36 8.13 5.50 -3.80
C TYR A 36 7.20 4.76 -4.78
N GLU A 37 7.46 3.50 -5.07
CA GLU A 37 6.59 2.68 -5.93
C GLU A 37 5.23 2.43 -5.28
N LEU A 38 5.18 2.18 -3.97
CA LEU A 38 3.92 2.10 -3.24
C LEU A 38 3.17 3.43 -3.28
N VAL A 39 3.87 4.57 -3.13
CA VAL A 39 3.24 5.90 -3.21
C VAL A 39 2.55 6.09 -4.57
N LEU A 40 3.27 5.81 -5.66
CA LEU A 40 2.75 5.92 -7.03
C LEU A 40 1.63 4.91 -7.28
N TYR A 41 1.79 3.66 -6.84
CA TYR A 41 0.78 2.63 -7.00
C TYR A 41 -0.54 3.00 -6.31
N ILE A 42 -0.50 3.61 -5.13
CA ILE A 42 -1.73 4.02 -4.43
C ILE A 42 -2.46 5.15 -5.19
N GLU A 43 -1.73 6.04 -5.87
CA GLU A 43 -2.33 7.09 -6.72
C GLU A 43 -3.03 6.46 -7.95
N ASP A 44 -2.32 5.59 -8.68
CA ASP A 44 -2.82 5.04 -9.94
C ASP A 44 -3.86 3.91 -9.74
N HIS A 45 -3.71 3.13 -8.66
CA HIS A 45 -4.46 1.89 -8.41
C HIS A 45 -5.16 1.86 -7.05
N ARG A 46 -5.69 3.01 -6.60
CA ARG A 46 -6.35 3.17 -5.29
C ARG A 46 -7.39 2.09 -4.97
N ARG A 47 -8.19 1.69 -5.96
CA ARG A 47 -9.24 0.66 -5.78
C ARG A 47 -8.65 -0.72 -5.48
N GLU A 48 -7.61 -1.10 -6.20
CA GLU A 48 -6.91 -2.37 -5.99
C GLU A 48 -6.22 -2.40 -4.64
N TYR A 49 -5.59 -1.30 -4.23
CA TYR A 49 -5.00 -1.16 -2.91
C TYR A 49 -6.03 -1.37 -1.80
N VAL A 50 -7.17 -0.66 -1.85
CA VAL A 50 -8.24 -0.80 -0.84
C VAL A 50 -8.82 -2.22 -0.84
N HIS A 51 -9.01 -2.81 -2.01
CA HIS A 51 -9.47 -4.20 -2.12
C HIS A 51 -8.51 -5.15 -1.41
N PHE A 52 -7.21 -5.08 -1.74
CA PHE A 52 -6.19 -5.92 -1.11
C PHE A 52 -6.13 -5.75 0.41
N ILE A 53 -6.23 -4.52 0.94
CA ILE A 53 -6.25 -4.30 2.39
C ILE A 53 -7.47 -4.97 3.06
N MET A 54 -8.61 -5.02 2.38
CA MET A 54 -9.85 -5.58 2.91
C MET A 54 -9.95 -7.10 2.75
N THR A 55 -9.49 -7.66 1.64
CA THR A 55 -9.70 -9.07 1.27
C THR A 55 -8.43 -9.90 1.36
N GLY A 56 -7.25 -9.28 1.30
CA GLY A 56 -5.98 -9.97 1.10
C GLY A 56 -5.79 -10.52 -0.32
N GLU A 57 -6.76 -10.31 -1.21
CA GLU A 57 -6.72 -10.79 -2.59
C GLU A 57 -6.11 -9.74 -3.51
N THR A 58 -5.19 -10.15 -4.37
CA THR A 58 -4.70 -9.31 -5.46
C THR A 58 -5.68 -9.42 -6.62
N GLN A 59 -6.22 -8.30 -7.08
CA GLN A 59 -6.97 -8.32 -8.35
C GLN A 59 -5.96 -8.56 -9.48
N GLU A 60 -5.95 -9.78 -10.02
CA GLU A 60 -5.38 -10.05 -11.33
C GLU A 60 -6.37 -9.49 -12.37
N SER A 61 -5.93 -8.53 -13.18
CA SER A 61 -6.64 -8.06 -14.38
C SER A 61 -5.80 -8.33 -15.60
#